data_AF-A0A7K2BU92-F1
#
_entry.id   AF-A0A7K2BU92-F1
#
_cell.length_a   1.000
_cell.length_b   1.000
_cell.length_c   1.000
_cell.angle_alpha   90.00
_cell.angle_beta   90.00
_cell.angle_gamma   90.00
#
_symmetry.space_group_name_H-M   'P 1'
#
loop_
_entity.id
_entity.type
_entity.pdbx_description
1 polymer ?
#
loop_
_entity_poly.entity_id
_entity_poly.type
_entity_poly.pdbx_seq_one_letter_code
_entity_poly.pdbx_strand_id
1 'polypeptide(L)' 'NDFRRLWIQRINAACRQRGTSYSRFVAGLKAAGIEVDRKILADLAVNDPDAFTALVEAASAASATQAQAS' A
#
# COMPACT_ATOMS: atom_id res chain seq x y z
N ASN A 1 -13.63 -15.50 -5.51
CA ASN A 1 -12.14 -15.48 -5.49
C ASN A 1 -11.61 -15.13 -4.11
N ASP A 2 -11.58 -16.13 -3.25
CA ASP A 2 -11.21 -16.07 -1.83
C ASP A 2 -9.80 -15.52 -1.56
N PHE A 3 -8.85 -15.76 -2.48
CA PHE A 3 -7.48 -15.25 -2.37
C PHE A 3 -7.38 -13.73 -2.37
N ARG A 4 -8.23 -13.03 -3.12
CA ARG A 4 -8.25 -11.56 -3.12
C ARG A 4 -8.62 -11.03 -1.73
N ARG A 5 -9.51 -11.72 -1.02
CA ARG A 5 -9.93 -11.36 0.34
C ARG A 5 -8.80 -11.58 1.34
N LEU A 6 -8.06 -12.68 1.20
CA LEU A 6 -6.87 -12.97 2.01
C LEU A 6 -5.77 -11.91 1.83
N TRP A 7 -5.47 -11.55 0.58
CA TRP A 7 -4.47 -10.52 0.28
C TRP A 7 -4.88 -9.16 0.84
N ILE A 8 -6.15 -8.76 0.65
CA ILE A 8 -6.65 -7.52 1.23
C ILE A 8 -6.54 -7.53 2.76
N GLN A 9 -6.83 -8.66 3.43
CA GLN A 9 -6.66 -8.76 4.89
C GLN A 9 -5.20 -8.60 5.32
N ARG A 10 -4.25 -9.27 4.65
CA ARG A 10 -2.82 -9.14 4.93
C ARG A 10 -2.33 -7.71 4.77
N ILE A 11 -2.68 -7.08 3.64
CA ILE A 11 -2.33 -5.68 3.37
C ILE A 11 -2.98 -4.76 4.40
N ASN A 12 -4.24 -4.99 4.76
CA ASN A 12 -4.93 -4.17 5.75
C ASN A 12 -4.25 -4.23 7.13
N ALA A 13 -3.81 -5.42 7.56
CA ALA A 13 -3.06 -5.59 8.79
C ALA A 13 -1.72 -4.83 8.75
N ALA A 14 -0.94 -4.97 7.66
CA ALA A 14 0.33 -4.25 7.50
C ALA A 14 0.15 -2.73 7.41
N CYS A 15 -0.87 -2.26 6.70
CA CYS A 15 -1.23 -0.84 6.66
C CYS A 15 -1.58 -0.30 8.05
N ARG A 16 -2.37 -1.06 8.84
CA ARG A 16 -2.76 -0.67 10.20
C ARG A 16 -1.57 -0.54 11.14
N GLN A 17 -0.60 -1.44 11.06
CA GLN A 17 0.63 -1.36 11.87
C GLN A 17 1.41 -0.07 11.61
N ARG A 18 1.21 0.56 10.45
CA ARG A 18 1.91 1.77 10.00
C ARG A 18 1.05 3.02 10.09
N GLY A 19 -0.14 2.92 10.68
CA GLY A 19 -1.08 4.04 10.80
C GLY A 19 -1.72 4.48 9.47
N THR A 20 -1.64 3.68 8.40
CA THR A 20 -2.28 3.99 7.12
C THR A 20 -3.45 3.06 6.81
N SER A 21 -4.30 3.44 5.88
CA SER A 21 -5.41 2.60 5.39
C SER A 21 -5.08 2.07 4.00
N TYR A 22 -5.61 0.89 3.67
CA TYR A 22 -5.45 0.31 2.33
C TYR A 22 -5.83 1.30 1.22
N SER A 23 -6.93 2.03 1.39
CA SER A 23 -7.38 3.02 0.40
C SER A 23 -6.40 4.16 0.22
N ARG A 24 -5.84 4.72 1.32
CA ARG A 24 -4.85 5.80 1.26
C ARG A 24 -3.53 5.29 0.65
N PHE A 25 -3.11 4.10 1.01
CA PHE A 25 -1.93 3.44 0.45
C PHE A 25 -2.07 3.19 -1.06
N VAL A 26 -3.19 2.60 -1.52
CA VAL A 26 -3.44 2.36 -2.95
C VAL A 26 -3.59 3.67 -3.73
N ALA A 27 -4.22 4.69 -3.14
CA ALA A 27 -4.28 6.02 -3.74
C ALA A 27 -2.87 6.60 -3.92
N GLY A 28 -2.01 6.50 -2.90
CA GLY A 28 -0.63 6.96 -2.96
C GLY A 28 0.24 6.19 -3.96
N LEU A 29 0.08 4.87 -4.07
CA LEU A 29 0.76 4.09 -5.12
C LEU A 29 0.34 4.53 -6.52
N LYS A 30 -0.96 4.77 -6.71
CA LYS A 30 -1.48 5.29 -7.99
C LYS A 30 -0.94 6.69 -8.26
N ALA A 31 -0.84 7.54 -7.24
CA ALA A 31 -0.24 8.87 -7.32
C ALA A 31 1.25 8.80 -7.74
N ALA A 32 1.97 7.82 -7.21
CA ALA A 32 3.37 7.56 -7.50
C ALA A 32 3.58 6.91 -8.87
N GLY A 33 2.51 6.51 -9.59
CA GLY A 33 2.62 5.74 -10.83
C GLY A 33 3.15 4.31 -10.64
N ILE A 34 3.08 3.78 -9.41
CA ILE A 34 3.59 2.45 -9.08
C ILE A 34 2.46 1.44 -9.23
N GLU A 35 2.46 0.68 -10.34
CA GLU A 35 1.59 -0.47 -10.52
C GLU A 35 2.21 -1.73 -9.89
N VAL A 36 1.64 -2.15 -8.75
CA VAL A 36 2.03 -3.41 -8.09
C VAL A 36 0.83 -4.33 -7.96
N ASP A 37 1.05 -5.61 -8.21
CA ASP A 37 0.04 -6.63 -8.00
C ASP A 37 -0.27 -6.86 -6.52
N ARG A 38 -1.55 -6.97 -6.20
CA ARG A 38 -2.04 -7.20 -4.82
C ARG A 38 -1.51 -8.50 -4.21
N LYS A 39 -1.20 -9.49 -5.05
CA LYS A 39 -0.59 -10.76 -4.63
C LYS A 39 0.82 -10.52 -4.08
N ILE A 40 1.67 -9.88 -4.88
CA ILE A 40 3.05 -9.55 -4.51
C ILE A 40 3.04 -8.62 -3.31
N LEU A 41 2.15 -7.63 -3.31
CA LEU A 41 2.08 -6.65 -2.25
C LEU A 41 1.64 -7.26 -0.91
N ALA A 42 0.71 -8.21 -0.92
CA ALA A 42 0.32 -8.96 0.27
C ALA A 42 1.40 -9.93 0.75
N ASP A 43 2.24 -10.44 -0.16
CA ASP A 43 3.37 -11.31 0.18
C ASP A 43 4.50 -10.49 0.80
N LEU A 44 4.87 -9.37 0.17
CA LEU A 44 5.85 -8.41 0.66
C LEU A 44 5.45 -7.87 2.04
N ALA A 45 4.17 -7.54 2.24
CA ALA A 45 3.65 -7.08 3.52
C ALA A 45 3.88 -8.06 4.69
N VAL A 46 4.03 -9.36 4.40
CA VAL A 46 4.21 -10.42 5.40
C VAL A 46 5.66 -10.87 5.50
N ASN A 47 6.34 -11.06 4.36
CA ASN A 47 7.70 -11.57 4.31
C ASN A 47 8.75 -10.47 4.52
N ASP A 48 8.45 -9.24 4.11
CA ASP A 48 9.41 -8.13 4.11
C ASP A 48 8.77 -6.81 4.56
N PRO A 49 8.58 -6.65 5.89
CA PRO A 49 7.99 -5.44 6.42
C PRO A 49 8.82 -4.22 6.05
N ASP A 50 10.16 -4.27 6.05
CA ASP A 50 10.97 -3.09 5.75
C ASP A 50 10.74 -2.58 4.32
N ALA A 51 10.67 -3.48 3.34
CA ALA A 51 10.31 -3.12 1.97
C ALA A 51 8.89 -2.52 1.87
N PHE A 52 7.92 -3.05 2.61
CA PHE A 52 6.58 -2.48 2.67
C PHE A 52 6.57 -1.09 3.34
N THR A 53 7.45 -0.83 4.31
CA THR A 53 7.64 0.51 4.90
C THR A 53 7.99 1.53 3.84
N ALA A 54 9.02 1.24 3.05
CA ALA A 54 9.50 2.13 2.02
C ALA A 54 8.40 2.42 0.98
N LEU A 55 7.60 1.41 0.62
CA LEU A 55 6.45 1.61 -0.27
C LEU A 55 5.37 2.51 0.34
N VAL A 56 5.07 2.36 1.64
CA VAL A 56 4.09 3.20 2.33
C VAL A 56 4.58 4.65 2.41
N GLU A 57 5.86 4.87 2.68
CA GLU A 57 6.46 6.20 2.69
C GLU A 57 6.44 6.83 1.29
N ALA A 58 6.86 6.10 0.25
CA ALA A 58 6.80 6.56 -1.14
C ALA A 58 5.36 6.89 -1.57
N ALA A 59 4.40 6.04 -1.24
CA ALA A 59 2.98 6.27 -1.51
C ALA A 59 2.44 7.50 -0.75
N SER A 60 2.84 7.68 0.52
CA SER A 60 2.45 8.84 1.32
C SER A 60 3.01 10.13 0.72
N ALA A 61 4.28 10.14 0.33
CA ALA A 61 4.94 11.28 -0.31
C ALA A 61 4.25 11.65 -1.63
N ALA A 62 3.92 10.67 -2.47
CA ALA A 62 3.22 10.93 -3.72
C ALA A 62 1.78 11.42 -3.53
N SER A 63 1.06 10.91 -2.52
CA SER A 63 -0.30 11.37 -2.22
C SER A 63 -0.35 12.83 -1.74
N ALA A 64 0.70 13.30 -1.06
CA ALA A 64 0.82 14.70 -0.65
C ALA A 64 0.95 15.64 -1.86
N THR A 65 1.70 15.23 -2.88
CA THR A 65 1.81 15.97 -4.15
C THR A 65 0.49 16.01 -4.91
N GLN A 66 -0.29 14.92 -4.88
CA GLN A 66 -1.57 14.86 -5.60
C GLN A 66 -2.67 15.71 -4.95
N ALA A 67 -2.60 15.95 -3.64
CA ALA A 67 -3.53 16.82 -2.91
C ALA A 67 -3.33 18.33 -3.21
N GLN A 68 -2.17 18.72 -3.75
CA GLN A 68 -1.87 20.11 -4.10
C GLN A 68 -2.31 20.50 -5.53
N ALA A 69 -2.86 19.56 -6.30
CA ALA A 69 -3.31 19.77 -7.67
C ALA A 69 -4.84 19.90 -7.82
N SER A 70 -5.57 20.21 -6.73
CA SER A 70 -7.03 20.42 -6.71
C SER A 70 -7.38 21.82 -6.24
#